data_AF-A0A7C1BUG6-F1
#
_entry.id   AF-A0A7C1BUG6-F1
#
_cell.length_a   1.000
_cell.length_b   1.000
_cell.length_c   1.000
_cell.angle_alpha   90.00
_cell.angle_beta   90.00
_cell.angle_gamma   90.00
#
_symmetry.space_group_name_H-M   'P 1'
#
loop_
_entity.id
_entity.type
_entity.pdbx_description
1 polymer ?
#
loop_
_entity_poly.entity_id
_entity_poly.type
_entity_poly.pdbx_seq_one_letter_code
_entity_poly.pdbx_strand_id
1 'polypeptide(L)'
;MEKRKIEKILLGNLSNIFGLFLISVVLFLVNFIFRAEAETFLLILSLVIVFHVSKADSRLLILAAIILLIYSAIVLAFFEDESYANIIATQAYWFLVSGVICQVIEFFQERKG
;
A
#
# COMPACT_ATOMS: atom_id res chain seq x y z
N MET A 1 -5.21 20.44 27.95
CA MET A 1 -4.47 19.19 27.61
C MET A 1 -5.29 18.28 26.68
N GLU A 2 -6.60 18.11 26.89
CA GLU A 2 -7.46 17.28 26.04
C GLU A 2 -7.55 17.71 24.57
N LYS A 3 -7.69 19.01 24.28
CA LYS A 3 -7.80 19.52 22.89
C LYS A 3 -6.63 19.07 21.99
N ARG A 4 -5.38 19.13 22.49
CA ARG A 4 -4.19 18.67 21.74
C ARG A 4 -4.15 17.15 21.53
N LYS A 5 -4.77 16.37 22.43
CA LYS A 5 -4.85 14.91 22.30
C LYS A 5 -5.86 14.50 21.23
N ILE A 6 -7.01 15.18 21.19
CA ILE A 6 -8.05 14.99 20.17
C ILE A 6 -7.52 15.37 18.78
N GLU A 7 -6.80 16.48 18.66
CA GLU A 7 -6.23 16.94 17.40
C GLU A 7 -5.20 15.95 16.82
N LYS A 8 -4.33 15.37 17.66
CA LYS A 8 -3.39 14.32 17.24
C LYS A 8 -4.10 13.05 16.74
N ILE A 9 -5.18 12.64 17.41
CA ILE A 9 -5.98 11.46 16.99
C ILE A 9 -6.66 11.73 15.65
N LEU A 10 -7.26 12.92 15.47
CA LEU A 10 -7.90 13.31 14.23
C LEU A 10 -6.90 13.38 13.06
N LEU A 11 -5.71 13.95 13.28
CA LEU A 11 -4.65 14.02 12.28
C LEU A 11 -4.15 12.62 11.87
N GLY A 12 -3.99 11.71 12.83
CA GLY A 12 -3.62 10.32 12.54
C GLY A 12 -4.67 9.60 11.71
N ASN A 13 -5.95 9.71 12.11
CA ASN A 13 -7.05 9.12 11.34
C ASN A 13 -7.15 9.71 9.93
N LEU A 14 -6.97 11.02 9.78
CA LEU A 14 -7.02 11.68 8.48
C LEU A 14 -5.89 11.21 7.56
N SER A 15 -4.67 11.05 8.08
CA SER A 15 -3.53 10.53 7.32
C SER A 15 -3.78 9.09 6.84
N ASN A 16 -4.36 8.24 7.70
CA ASN A 16 -4.69 6.87 7.33
C ASN A 16 -5.79 6.78 6.26
N ILE A 17 -6.82 7.63 6.35
CA ILE A 17 -7.86 7.74 5.32
C ILE A 17 -7.24 8.18 4.00
N PHE A 18 -6.33 9.16 4.05
CA PHE A 18 -5.61 9.63 2.87
C PHE A 18 -4.73 8.51 2.26
N GLY A 19 -4.04 7.73 3.10
CA GLY A 19 -3.27 6.56 2.66
C GLY A 19 -4.13 5.51 1.96
N LEU A 20 -5.29 5.18 2.52
CA LEU A 20 -6.25 4.25 1.89
C LEU A 20 -6.77 4.77 0.55
N PHE A 21 -7.08 6.07 0.49
CA PHE A 21 -7.52 6.72 -0.75
C PHE A 21 -6.44 6.61 -1.83
N LEU A 22 -5.18 6.89 -1.49
CA LEU A 22 -4.06 6.78 -2.42
C LEU A 22 -3.82 5.35 -2.91
N ILE A 23 -3.87 4.36 -2.01
CA ILE A 23 -3.79 2.94 -2.39
C ILE A 23 -4.86 2.62 -3.43
N SER A 24 -6.11 3.05 -3.18
CA SER A 24 -7.23 2.81 -4.09
C SER A 24 -7.02 3.47 -5.46
N VAL A 25 -6.51 4.71 -5.48
CA VAL A 25 -6.16 5.41 -6.73
C VAL A 25 -5.05 4.69 -7.47
N VAL A 26 -3.98 4.26 -6.79
CA VAL A 26 -2.88 3.52 -7.43
C VAL A 26 -3.38 2.20 -8.01
N LEU A 27 -4.18 1.43 -7.28
CA LEU A 27 -4.77 0.19 -7.80
C LEU A 27 -5.62 0.43 -9.05
N PHE A 28 -6.41 1.51 -9.06
CA PHE A 28 -7.18 1.91 -10.23
C PHE A 28 -6.26 2.24 -11.42
N LEU A 29 -5.22 3.04 -11.21
CA LEU A 29 -4.27 3.42 -12.26
C LEU A 29 -3.50 2.20 -12.82
N VAL A 30 -3.06 1.29 -11.95
CA VAL A 30 -2.37 0.06 -12.37
C VAL A 30 -3.30 -0.84 -13.18
N ASN A 31 -4.56 -0.99 -12.79
CA ASN A 31 -5.46 -1.88 -13.53
C ASN A 31 -6.00 -1.27 -14.83
N PHE A 32 -6.10 0.07 -14.93
CA PHE A 32 -6.73 0.74 -16.08
C PHE A 32 -5.73 1.36 -17.07
N ILE A 33 -4.60 1.89 -16.60
CA ILE A 33 -3.67 2.68 -17.41
C ILE A 33 -2.37 1.92 -17.67
N PHE A 34 -1.75 1.37 -16.64
CA PHE A 34 -0.41 0.79 -16.74
C PHE A 34 -0.45 -0.73 -16.92
N ARG A 35 0.01 -1.22 -18.07
CA ARG A 35 0.09 -2.68 -18.32
C ARG A 35 1.50 -3.25 -18.16
N ALA A 36 2.51 -2.39 -18.07
CA ALA A 36 3.90 -2.81 -17.93
C ALA A 36 4.29 -3.00 -16.46
N GLU A 37 5.10 -4.04 -16.20
CA GLU A 37 5.58 -4.38 -14.86
C GLU A 37 6.43 -3.25 -14.24
N ALA A 38 7.29 -2.61 -15.05
CA ALA A 38 8.17 -1.54 -14.59
C ALA A 38 7.41 -0.28 -14.13
N GLU A 39 6.35 0.10 -14.86
CA GLU A 39 5.50 1.25 -14.51
C GLU A 39 4.72 0.98 -13.23
N THR A 40 4.19 -0.24 -13.09
CA THR A 40 3.50 -0.72 -11.88
C THR A 40 4.43 -0.66 -10.67
N PHE A 41 5.67 -1.14 -10.83
CA PHE A 41 6.70 -1.07 -9.80
C PHE A 41 6.98 0.36 -9.36
N LEU A 42 7.28 1.26 -10.31
CA LEU A 42 7.61 2.66 -9.98
C LEU A 42 6.45 3.38 -9.29
N LEU A 43 5.22 3.14 -9.72
CA LEU A 43 4.04 3.75 -9.12
C LEU A 43 3.83 3.26 -7.68
N ILE A 44 3.92 1.95 -7.44
CA ILE A 44 3.78 1.38 -6.09
C ILE A 44 4.96 1.78 -5.20
N LEU A 45 6.16 1.92 -5.75
CA LEU A 45 7.34 2.40 -5.01
C LEU A 45 7.17 3.87 -4.60
N SER A 46 6.51 4.70 -5.44
CA SER A 46 6.24 6.10 -5.10
C SER A 46 5.39 6.25 -3.82
N LEU A 47 4.54 5.26 -3.50
CA LEU A 47 3.77 5.24 -2.27
C LEU A 47 4.65 5.20 -1.02
N VAL A 48 5.86 4.63 -1.08
CA VAL A 48 6.80 4.63 0.05
C VAL A 48 7.12 6.07 0.48
N ILE A 49 7.42 6.94 -0.49
CA ILE A 49 7.73 8.35 -0.22
C ILE A 49 6.51 9.04 0.36
N VAL A 50 5.32 8.80 -0.21
CA VAL A 50 4.10 9.45 0.24
C VAL A 50 3.73 9.03 1.65
N PHE A 51 3.75 7.73 1.95
CA PHE A 51 3.47 7.18 3.28
C PHE A 51 4.48 7.70 4.31
N HIS A 52 5.75 7.80 3.90
CA HIS A 52 6.78 8.34 4.76
C HIS A 52 6.54 9.82 5.13
N VAL A 53 6.21 10.66 4.14
CA VAL A 53 5.97 12.10 4.34
C VAL A 53 4.65 12.36 5.07
N SER A 54 3.59 11.64 4.74
CA SER A 54 2.27 11.80 5.36
C SER A 54 2.18 11.19 6.75
N LYS A 55 3.17 10.38 7.17
CA LYS A 55 3.13 9.57 8.39
C LYS A 55 1.89 8.67 8.45
N ALA A 56 1.45 8.19 7.29
CA ALA A 56 0.38 7.21 7.21
C ALA A 56 0.89 5.87 7.73
N ASP A 57 0.00 5.08 8.33
CA ASP A 57 0.34 3.76 8.85
C ASP A 57 0.84 2.83 7.73
N SER A 58 2.12 2.46 7.78
CA SER A 58 2.77 1.58 6.80
C SER A 58 2.11 0.20 6.70
N ARG A 59 1.40 -0.24 7.75
CA ARG A 59 0.66 -1.52 7.77
C ARG A 59 -0.45 -1.57 6.73
N LEU A 60 -0.95 -0.42 6.26
CA LEU A 60 -1.96 -0.37 5.20
C LEU A 60 -1.44 -0.92 3.88
N LEU A 61 -0.15 -0.72 3.55
CA LEU A 61 0.46 -1.29 2.34
C LEU A 61 0.53 -2.81 2.42
N ILE A 62 0.88 -3.35 3.59
CA ILE A 62 0.92 -4.80 3.83
C ILE A 62 -0.49 -5.39 3.81
N LEU A 63 -1.47 -4.71 4.42
CA LEU A 63 -2.86 -5.13 4.38
C LEU A 63 -3.38 -5.19 2.93
N ALA A 64 -3.06 -4.18 2.11
CA ALA A 64 -3.41 -4.19 0.69
C ALA A 64 -2.77 -5.37 -0.06
N ALA A 65 -1.49 -5.67 0.21
CA ALA A 65 -0.81 -6.83 -0.36
C ALA A 65 -1.53 -8.15 -0.01
N ILE A 66 -1.90 -8.34 1.26
CA ILE A 66 -2.62 -9.55 1.71
C ILE A 66 -3.97 -9.67 1.01
N ILE A 67 -4.73 -8.57 0.90
CA ILE A 67 -6.01 -8.56 0.20
C ILE A 67 -5.83 -8.93 -1.28
N LEU A 68 -4.80 -8.39 -1.94
CA LEU A 68 -4.50 -8.72 -3.34
C LEU A 68 -4.10 -10.19 -3.52
N LEU A 69 -3.35 -10.78 -2.58
CA LEU A 69 -3.02 -12.21 -2.64
C LEU A 69 -4.26 -13.09 -2.52
N ILE A 70 -5.17 -12.75 -1.59
CA ILE A 70 -6.46 -13.44 -1.47
C ILE A 70 -7.26 -13.29 -2.76
N TYR A 71 -7.29 -12.09 -3.34
CA TYR A 71 -7.99 -11.85 -4.60
C TYR A 71 -7.37 -12.62 -5.77
N SER A 72 -6.04 -12.67 -5.88
CA SER A 72 -5.32 -13.48 -6.88
C SER A 72 -5.68 -14.96 -6.76
N ALA A 73 -5.73 -15.51 -5.54
CA ALA A 73 -6.13 -16.88 -5.29
C ALA A 73 -7.59 -17.14 -5.71
N ILE A 74 -8.50 -16.18 -5.46
CA ILE A 74 -9.90 -16.27 -5.91
C ILE A 74 -9.98 -16.27 -7.44
N VAL A 75 -9.25 -15.37 -8.11
CA VAL A 75 -9.20 -15.31 -9.59
C VAL A 75 -8.72 -16.64 -10.16
N LEU A 76 -7.63 -17.18 -9.62
CA LEU A 76 -7.09 -18.46 -10.07
C LEU A 76 -8.09 -19.61 -9.85
N ALA A 77 -8.73 -19.68 -8.68
CA ALA A 77 -9.58 -20.81 -8.30
C ALA A 77 -10.97 -20.79 -8.94
N PHE A 78 -11.57 -19.62 -9.17
CA PHE A 78 -12.96 -19.49 -9.63
C PHE A 78 -13.11 -19.01 -11.08
N PHE A 79 -12.11 -18.29 -11.60
CA PHE A 79 -12.16 -17.73 -12.95
C PHE A 79 -11.19 -18.41 -13.91
N GLU A 80 -10.29 -19.27 -13.40
CA GLU A 80 -9.31 -20.05 -14.18
C GLU A 80 -8.40 -19.18 -15.08
N ASP A 81 -8.25 -17.88 -14.75
CA ASP A 81 -7.40 -16.95 -15.48
C ASP A 81 -6.03 -16.82 -14.80
N GLU A 82 -5.13 -17.74 -15.13
CA GLU A 82 -3.76 -17.77 -14.58
C GLU A 82 -2.98 -16.47 -14.87
N SER A 83 -3.18 -15.89 -16.05
CA SER A 83 -2.48 -14.68 -16.49
C SER A 83 -2.87 -13.50 -15.61
N TYR A 84 -4.17 -13.28 -15.42
CA TYR A 84 -4.66 -12.19 -14.58
C TYR A 84 -4.34 -12.43 -13.10
N ALA A 85 -4.46 -13.67 -12.60
CA ALA A 85 -4.06 -14.02 -11.24
C ALA A 85 -2.58 -13.69 -10.98
N ASN A 86 -1.68 -13.98 -11.94
CA ASN A 86 -0.25 -13.68 -11.83
C ASN A 86 0.05 -12.18 -11.83
N ILE A 87 -0.70 -11.40 -12.62
CA ILE A 87 -0.61 -9.93 -12.62
C ILE A 87 -0.98 -9.38 -11.24
N ILE A 88 -2.08 -9.86 -10.64
CA ILE A 88 -2.50 -9.44 -9.29
C ILE A 88 -1.46 -9.86 -8.24
N ALA A 89 -0.92 -11.07 -8.33
CA ALA A 89 0.11 -11.55 -7.41
C ALA A 89 1.38 -10.68 -7.48
N THR A 90 1.77 -10.26 -8.69
CA THR A 90 2.89 -9.32 -8.90
C THR A 90 2.62 -7.96 -8.27
N GLN A 91 1.39 -7.43 -8.40
CA GLN A 91 1.00 -6.20 -7.70
C GLN A 91 1.11 -6.36 -6.18
N ALA A 92 0.61 -7.48 -5.65
CA ALA A 92 0.69 -7.77 -4.22
C ALA A 92 2.13 -7.83 -3.71
N TYR A 93 3.03 -8.45 -4.48
CA TYR A 93 4.45 -8.49 -4.18
C TYR A 93 5.04 -7.08 -4.05
N TRP A 94 4.75 -6.17 -4.97
CA TRP A 94 5.26 -4.80 -4.89
C TRP A 94 4.69 -4.00 -3.72
N PHE A 95 3.41 -4.18 -3.39
CA PHE A 95 2.83 -3.59 -2.17
C PHE A 95 3.52 -4.11 -0.90
N LEU A 96 3.83 -5.40 -0.85
CA LEU A 96 4.52 -6.01 0.27
C LEU A 96 5.95 -5.46 0.42
N VAL A 97 6.70 -5.38 -0.68
CA VAL A 97 8.04 -4.78 -0.70
C VAL A 97 8.00 -3.32 -0.21
N SER A 98 7.09 -2.50 -0.75
CA SER A 98 6.93 -1.11 -0.31
C SER A 98 6.56 -1.00 1.17
N GLY A 99 5.65 -1.85 1.66
CA GLY A 99 5.26 -1.90 3.08
C GLY A 99 6.44 -2.26 4.00
N VAL A 100 7.24 -3.26 3.62
CA VAL A 100 8.45 -3.65 4.36
C VAL A 100 9.47 -2.51 4.37
N ILE A 101 9.68 -1.82 3.25
CA ILE A 101 10.59 -0.66 3.19
C ILE A 101 10.14 0.43 4.19
N CYS A 102 8.84 0.77 4.21
CA CYS A 102 8.32 1.74 5.16
C CYS A 102 8.57 1.31 6.62
N GLN A 103 8.31 0.06 6.96
CA GLN A 103 8.55 -0.46 8.32
C GLN A 103 10.02 -0.42 8.72
N VAL A 104 10.92 -0.72 7.79
CA VAL A 104 12.37 -0.63 8.02
C VAL A 104 12.77 0.83 8.29
N ILE A 105 12.25 1.78 7.50
CA ILE A 105 12.49 3.21 7.71
C ILE A 105 12.00 3.65 9.10
N GLU A 106 10.77 3.28 9.46
CA GLU A 106 10.16 3.57 10.76
C GLU A 106 11.01 3.02 11.91
N PHE A 107 11.45 1.77 11.81
CA PHE A 107 12.30 1.12 12.81
C PHE A 107 13.62 1.88 13.05
N PHE A 108 14.28 2.35 11.98
CA PHE A 108 15.51 3.14 12.13
C PHE A 108 15.27 4.54 12.68
N GLN A 109 14.09 5.12 12.46
CA GLN A 109 13.72 6.43 13.00
C GLN A 109 13.43 6.35 14.50
N GLU A 110 12.71 5.32 14.94
CA GLU A 110 12.47 5.06 16.36
C GLU A 110 13.76 4.85 17.14
N ARG A 111 14.82 4.30 16.52
CA ARG A 111 16.14 4.14 17.17
C ARG A 111 16.97 5.42 17.28
N LYS A 112 16.66 6.46 16.50
CA LYS A 112 17.40 7.73 16.50
C LYS A 112 16.81 8.79 17.43
N GLY A 113 15.56 8.61 17.85
CA GLY A 113 14.87 9.47 18.83
C GLY A 113 14.94 8.89 20.23
#